data_AF-K2F7T2-F1
#
_entry.id   AF-K2F7T2-F1
#
_cell.length_a   1.000
_cell.length_b   1.000
_cell.length_c   1.000
_cell.angle_alpha   90.00
_cell.angle_beta   90.00
_cell.angle_gamma   90.00
#
_symmetry.space_group_name_H-M   'P 1'
#
loop_
_entity.id
_entity.type
_entity.pdbx_description
1 polymer ?
#
loop_
_entity_poly.entity_id
_entity_poly.type
_entity_poly.pdbx_seq_one_letter_code
_entity_poly.pdbx_strand_id
1 'polypeptide(L)'
;EGKEIYIEKDVSETDKYKRLLRYVWIGDPLNASSEAIFVNDYLVRQGFAQSSTYPPDVKYQQQFLEAQSEGKENKRGLWKECN
;
A
#
# COMPACT_ATOMS: atom_id res chain seq x y z
N GLU A 1 -3.25 -17.75 -13.41
CA GLU A 1 -1.92 -18.15 -12.91
C GLU A 1 -1.68 -17.48 -11.57
N GLY A 2 -0.95 -18.12 -10.63
CA GLY A 2 -0.65 -17.56 -9.31
C GLY A 2 0.64 -16.75 -9.32
N LYS A 3 0.74 -15.73 -8.46
CA LYS A 3 1.98 -14.96 -8.23
C LYS A 3 2.46 -15.21 -6.81
N GLU A 4 3.78 -15.26 -6.62
CA GLU A 4 4.37 -15.27 -5.28
C GLU A 4 4.20 -13.91 -4.63
N ILE A 5 3.86 -13.93 -3.34
CA ILE A 5 3.67 -12.72 -2.54
C ILE A 5 4.54 -12.77 -1.30
N TYR A 6 5.03 -11.60 -0.90
CA TYR A 6 5.64 -11.38 0.41
C TYR A 6 4.64 -10.60 1.28
N ILE A 7 4.54 -10.99 2.54
CA ILE A 7 3.69 -10.31 3.53
C ILE A 7 4.52 -9.90 4.72
N GLU A 8 4.36 -8.65 5.13
CA GLU A 8 5.08 -8.07 6.26
C GLU A 8 4.09 -7.54 7.28
N LYS A 9 4.36 -7.80 8.55
CA LYS A 9 3.65 -7.18 9.67
C LYS A 9 4.43 -5.98 10.16
N ASP A 10 3.70 -4.96 10.60
CA ASP A 10 4.25 -3.87 11.40
C ASP A 10 4.26 -4.25 12.90
N VAL A 11 3.64 -3.45 13.77
CA VAL A 11 3.59 -3.69 15.21
C VAL A 11 2.39 -4.57 15.57
N SER A 12 1.19 -4.20 15.12
CA SER A 12 -0.05 -4.90 15.44
C SER A 12 -0.21 -6.17 14.61
N GLU A 13 -0.66 -7.24 15.25
CA GLU A 13 -0.95 -8.51 14.57
C GLU A 13 -2.31 -8.49 13.88
N THR A 14 -3.33 -8.04 14.63
CA THR A 14 -4.73 -8.02 14.20
C THR A 14 -5.44 -6.76 14.67
N ASP A 15 -6.54 -6.44 14.00
CA ASP A 15 -7.48 -5.42 14.46
C ASP A 15 -8.53 -5.98 15.46
N LYS A 16 -9.46 -5.12 15.90
CA LYS A 16 -10.57 -5.49 16.79
C LYS A 16 -11.51 -6.58 16.24
N TYR A 17 -11.45 -6.86 14.94
CA TYR A 17 -12.21 -7.89 14.25
C TYR A 17 -11.38 -9.14 13.93
N LYS A 18 -10.16 -9.24 14.49
CA LYS A 18 -9.22 -10.35 14.29
C LYS A 18 -8.72 -10.49 12.84
N ARG A 19 -8.79 -9.43 12.03
CA ARG A 19 -8.20 -9.42 10.68
C ARG A 19 -6.70 -9.18 10.80
N LEU A 20 -5.89 -9.96 10.08
CA LEU A 20 -4.45 -9.76 10.03
C LEU A 20 -4.12 -8.42 9.35
N LEU A 21 -3.28 -7.63 9.99
CA LEU A 21 -2.77 -6.38 9.41
C LEU A 21 -1.42 -6.66 8.76
N ARG A 22 -1.36 -6.52 7.43
CA ARG A 22 -0.17 -6.81 6.63
C ARG A 22 0.04 -5.78 5.52
N TYR A 23 1.30 -5.47 5.28
CA TYR A 23 1.78 -4.94 4.02
C TYR A 23 2.01 -6.09 3.06
N VAL A 24 1.69 -5.90 1.77
CA VAL A 24 1.74 -6.97 0.78
C VAL A 24 2.58 -6.55 -0.42
N TRP A 25 3.47 -7.43 -0.86
CA TRP A 25 4.24 -7.28 -2.09
C TRP A 25 3.97 -8.43 -3.02
N ILE A 26 3.96 -8.15 -4.31
CA ILE A 26 4.05 -9.17 -5.37
C ILE A 26 5.52 -9.32 -5.72
N GLY A 27 6.06 -10.54 -5.64
CA GLY A 27 7.51 -10.79 -5.70
C GLY A 27 8.22 -10.59 -4.36
N ASP A 28 9.53 -10.86 -4.34
CA ASP A 28 10.36 -10.74 -3.14
C ASP A 28 11.05 -9.36 -3.07
N PRO A 29 10.66 -8.47 -2.14
CA PRO A 29 11.27 -7.14 -2.02
C PRO A 29 12.72 -7.19 -1.49
N LEU A 30 13.17 -8.31 -0.94
CA LEU A 30 14.54 -8.48 -0.43
C LEU A 30 15.52 -8.95 -1.52
N ASN A 31 15.00 -9.40 -2.67
CA ASN A 31 15.80 -9.85 -3.79
C ASN A 31 15.91 -8.75 -4.85
N ALA A 32 17.09 -8.11 -4.93
CA ALA A 32 17.36 -7.03 -5.88
C ALA A 32 17.24 -7.43 -7.37
N SER A 33 17.18 -8.74 -7.68
CA SER A 33 16.96 -9.23 -9.05
C SER A 33 15.48 -9.37 -9.42
N SER A 34 14.55 -9.17 -8.45
CA SER A 34 13.11 -9.29 -8.66
C SER A 34 12.46 -7.91 -8.66
N GLU A 35 11.66 -7.61 -9.68
CA GLU A 35 10.78 -6.43 -9.67
C GLU A 35 9.62 -6.68 -8.69
N ALA A 36 9.80 -6.27 -7.43
CA ALA A 36 8.76 -6.36 -6.42
C ALA A 36 7.79 -5.18 -6.50
N ILE A 37 6.49 -5.45 -6.43
CA ILE A 37 5.45 -4.40 -6.41
C ILE A 37 4.89 -4.32 -5.00
N PHE A 38 5.09 -3.18 -4.34
CA PHE A 38 4.43 -2.90 -3.07
C PHE A 38 2.96 -2.55 -3.32
N VAL A 39 2.05 -3.49 -3.03
CA VAL A 39 0.63 -3.40 -3.39
C VAL A 39 -0.05 -2.22 -2.70
N ASN A 40 0.21 -2.00 -1.40
CA ASN A 40 -0.40 -0.91 -0.65
C ASN A 40 -0.03 0.46 -1.26
N ASP A 41 1.25 0.69 -1.55
CA ASP A 41 1.72 1.92 -2.20
C ASP A 41 1.09 2.09 -3.58
N TYR A 42 1.14 1.03 -4.39
CA TYR A 42 0.60 1.04 -5.75
C TYR A 42 -0.88 1.45 -5.77
N LEU A 43 -1.70 0.88 -4.89
CA LEU A 43 -3.12 1.21 -4.81
C LEU A 43 -3.34 2.68 -4.46
N VAL A 44 -2.58 3.23 -3.52
CA VAL A 44 -2.68 4.65 -3.14
C VAL A 44 -2.21 5.55 -4.30
N ARG A 45 -1.08 5.20 -4.93
CA ARG A 45 -0.45 5.95 -6.04
C ARG A 45 -1.31 6.00 -7.29
N GLN A 46 -2.07 4.93 -7.55
CA GLN A 46 -3.05 4.88 -8.63
C GLN A 46 -4.41 5.49 -8.25
N GLY A 47 -4.54 6.00 -7.03
CA GLY A 47 -5.76 6.63 -6.56
C GLY A 47 -6.91 5.65 -6.31
N PHE A 48 -6.63 4.36 -6.08
CA PHE A 48 -7.64 3.37 -5.70
C PHE A 48 -7.87 3.30 -4.19
N ALA A 49 -6.97 3.88 -3.40
CA ALA A 49 -7.06 3.93 -1.94
C ALA A 49 -6.62 5.31 -1.43
N GLN A 50 -7.08 5.66 -0.22
CA GLN A 50 -6.61 6.82 0.52
C GLN A 50 -5.71 6.37 1.67
N SER A 51 -4.65 7.12 1.93
CA SER A 51 -3.76 6.90 3.07
C SER A 51 -4.47 7.28 4.36
N SER A 52 -4.42 6.40 5.36
CA SER A 52 -4.99 6.63 6.69
C SER A 52 -4.00 6.21 7.76
N THR A 53 -3.71 7.12 8.67
CA THR A 53 -2.77 6.88 9.77
C THR A 53 -3.47 6.19 10.93
N TYR A 54 -3.02 4.99 11.28
CA TYR A 54 -3.51 4.26 12.46
C TYR A 54 -2.34 3.79 13.34
N PRO A 55 -1.98 4.55 14.38
CA PRO A 55 -0.95 4.12 15.33
C PRO A 55 -1.31 2.79 16.01
N PRO A 56 -0.34 1.91 16.29
CA PRO A 56 1.12 2.11 16.11
C PRO A 56 1.65 1.81 14.69
N ASP A 57 0.82 1.33 13.77
CA ASP A 57 1.23 0.81 12.46
C ASP A 57 1.41 1.94 11.43
N VAL A 58 2.55 2.62 11.50
CA VAL A 58 2.85 3.81 10.69
C VAL A 58 4.15 3.70 9.91
N LYS A 59 4.74 2.50 9.79
CA LYS A 59 6.06 2.28 9.18
C LYS A 59 6.22 2.91 7.78
N TYR A 60 5.20 2.79 6.92
CA TYR A 60 5.21 3.33 5.55
C TYR A 60 4.33 4.57 5.37
N GLN A 61 3.90 5.20 6.45
CA GLN A 61 2.92 6.30 6.39
C GLN A 61 3.39 7.45 5.49
N GLN A 62 4.67 7.85 5.61
CA GLN A 62 5.23 8.92 4.79
C GLN A 62 5.20 8.58 3.29
N GLN A 63 5.59 7.36 2.93
CA GLN A 63 5.53 6.87 1.55
C GLN A 63 4.10 6.88 1.00
N PHE A 64 3.10 6.49 1.81
CA PHE A 64 1.70 6.53 1.38
C PHE A 64 1.16 7.95 1.21
N LEU A 65 1.65 8.92 2.00
CA LEU A 65 1.29 10.33 1.80
C LEU A 65 1.82 10.85 0.46
N GLU A 66 3.07 10.53 0.13
CA GLU A 66 3.68 10.88 -1.16
C GLU A 66 2.95 10.20 -2.34
N ALA A 67 2.65 8.91 -2.22
CA ALA A 67 1.86 8.17 -3.21
C ALA A 67 0.49 8.82 -3.42
N GLN A 68 -0.19 9.23 -2.35
CA GLN A 68 -1.50 9.86 -2.46
C GLN A 68 -1.42 11.22 -3.15
N SER A 69 -0.40 12.03 -2.82
CA SER A 69 -0.17 13.32 -3.47
C SER A 69 0.07 13.14 -4.97
N GLU A 70 0.90 12.18 -5.38
CA GLU A 70 1.09 11.86 -6.80
C GLU A 70 -0.22 11.44 -7.47
N GLY A 71 -1.02 10.58 -6.83
CA GLY A 71 -2.32 10.15 -7.35
C GLY A 71 -3.28 11.33 -7.58
N LYS A 72 -3.29 12.31 -6.66
CA LYS A 72 -4.10 13.52 -6.76
C LYS A 72 -3.63 14.44 -7.89
N GLU A 73 -2.33 14.72 -7.95
CA GLU A 73 -1.72 15.58 -8.97
C GLU A 73 -1.98 15.04 -10.39
N ASN A 74 -1.94 13.72 -10.54
CA ASN A 74 -2.19 13.03 -11.81
C ASN A 74 -3.68 12.72 -12.05
N LYS A 75 -4.61 13.18 -11.20
CA LYS A 75 -6.05 12.92 -11.27
C LYS A 75 -6.38 11.44 -11.51
N ARG A 76 -5.71 10.53 -10.79
CA ARG A 76 -5.89 9.07 -10.96
C ARG A 76 -7.01 8.54 -10.07
N GLY A 77 -7.66 7.46 -10.50
CA GLY A 77 -8.67 6.73 -9.71
C GLY A 77 -9.75 7.64 -9.12
N LEU A 78 -9.88 7.62 -7.79
CA LEU A 78 -10.79 8.41 -6.98
C LEU A 78 -10.63 9.93 -7.17
N TRP A 79 -9.49 10.39 -7.69
CA TRP A 79 -9.17 11.80 -7.89
C TRP A 79 -9.51 12.31 -9.29
N LYS A 80 -10.15 11.49 -10.13
CA LYS A 80 -10.70 11.96 -11.41
C LYS A 80 -11.87 12.91 -11.17
N GLU A 81 -11.93 13.96 -11.97
CA GLU A 81 -13.13 14.80 -12.05
C GLU A 81 -14.25 14.00 -12.72
N CYS A 82 -15.43 14.00 -12.10
CA CYS A 82 -16.65 13.53 -12.75
C CYS A 82 -17.14 14.66 -13.66
N ASN A 83 -16.95 14.49 -14.97
CA ASN A 83 -17.61 15.33 -15.97
C ASN A 83 -18.96 14.73 -16.35
#